data_AF-A0A357AEM0-F1
#
_entry.id   AF-A0A357AEM0-F1
#
_cell.length_a   1.000
_cell.length_b   1.000
_cell.length_c   1.000
_cell.angle_alpha   90.00
_cell.angle_beta   90.00
_cell.angle_gamma   90.00
#
_symmetry.space_group_name_H-M   'P 1'
#
loop_
_entity.id
_entity.type
_entity.pdbx_description
1 polymer ?
#
loop_
_entity_poly.entity_id
_entity_poly.type
_entity_poly.pdbx_seq_one_letter_code
_entity_poly.pdbx_strand_id
1 'polypeptide(L)'
;MVSVDELMRMLIKGRLECYVKKSSTYNPYTKSVLYDWGFKLQIGDLLFTDSYRGFNPYSGVEYIYENNNNIPIWTCDYVGYVNSCVSGEEVYRLLKEARKNYLKNCNLYKCLM
;
A
#
# COMPACT_ATOMS: atom_id res chain seq x y z
N MET A 1 -21.86 -5.73 -3.43
CA MET A 1 -21.54 -4.30 -3.61
C MET A 1 -20.94 -3.83 -2.31
N VAL A 2 -19.65 -3.52 -2.33
CA VAL A 2 -18.87 -3.18 -1.15
C VAL A 2 -19.25 -1.78 -0.66
N SER A 3 -19.50 -1.63 0.64
CA SER A 3 -19.78 -0.31 1.22
C SER A 3 -18.52 0.55 1.28
N VAL A 4 -18.69 1.87 1.29
CA VAL A 4 -17.57 2.82 1.47
C VAL A 4 -16.80 2.52 2.75
N ASP A 5 -17.49 2.21 3.84
CA ASP A 5 -16.85 1.89 5.13
C ASP A 5 -15.98 0.63 5.07
N GLU A 6 -16.46 -0.42 4.40
CA GLU A 6 -15.68 -1.67 4.22
C GLU A 6 -14.44 -1.42 3.36
N LEU A 7 -14.59 -0.70 2.24
CA LEU A 7 -13.47 -0.36 1.37
C LEU A 7 -12.44 0.50 2.11
N MET A 8 -12.88 1.52 2.86
CA MET A 8 -11.99 2.41 3.60
C MET A 8 -11.28 1.68 4.75
N ARG A 9 -11.98 0.81 5.48
CA ARG A 9 -11.35 -0.05 6.50
C ARG A 9 -10.28 -0.94 5.89
N MET A 10 -10.56 -1.54 4.73
CA MET A 10 -9.58 -2.37 4.02
C MET A 10 -8.37 -1.55 3.57
N LEU A 11 -8.56 -0.36 2.99
CA LEU A 11 -7.46 0.52 2.57
C LEU A 11 -6.58 0.95 3.75
N ILE A 12 -7.18 1.39 4.85
CA ILE A 12 -6.44 1.83 6.03
C ILE A 12 -5.64 0.68 6.62
N LYS A 13 -6.29 -0.48 6.81
CA LYS A 13 -5.63 -1.65 7.41
C LYS A 13 -4.57 -2.24 6.48
N GLY A 14 -4.88 -2.41 5.19
CA GLY A 14 -3.95 -2.89 4.17
C GLY A 14 -2.67 -2.08 4.11
N ARG A 15 -2.77 -0.74 4.07
CA ARG A 15 -1.59 0.14 4.04
C ARG A 15 -0.83 0.17 5.37
N LEU A 16 -1.52 0.06 6.51
CA LEU A 16 -0.86 -0.03 7.82
C LEU A 16 -0.07 -1.35 7.97
N GLU A 17 -0.63 -2.47 7.53
CA GLU A 17 0.04 -3.77 7.63
C GLU A 17 1.12 -3.95 6.55
N CYS A 18 0.86 -3.51 5.31
CA CYS A 18 1.80 -3.69 4.20
C CYS A 18 2.97 -2.70 4.24
N TYR A 19 2.65 -1.40 4.16
CA TYR A 19 3.61 -0.34 3.87
C TYR A 19 4.25 0.20 5.15
N VAL A 20 3.43 0.41 6.19
CA VAL A 20 3.88 1.00 7.46
C VAL A 20 4.65 -0.01 8.31
N LYS A 21 4.11 -1.21 8.54
CA LYS A 21 4.77 -2.27 9.32
C LYS A 21 5.84 -3.05 8.55
N LYS A 22 6.16 -2.63 7.31
CA LYS A 22 7.14 -3.29 6.44
C LYS A 22 8.51 -3.40 7.10
N SER A 23 8.94 -4.63 7.38
CA SER A 23 10.27 -5.01 7.88
C SER A 23 10.82 -6.20 7.09
N SER A 24 12.13 -6.42 7.14
CA SER A 24 12.78 -7.59 6.53
C SER A 24 12.22 -8.93 7.02
N THR A 25 11.62 -8.96 8.21
CA THR A 25 11.05 -10.16 8.84
C THR A 25 9.55 -10.33 8.64
N TYR A 26 8.80 -9.25 8.48
CA TYR A 26 7.33 -9.24 8.41
C TYR A 26 6.79 -9.08 6.98
N ASN A 27 7.50 -8.29 6.16
CA ASN A 27 7.21 -8.09 4.74
C ASN A 27 8.52 -7.68 4.03
N PRO A 28 9.36 -8.66 3.64
CA PRO A 28 10.72 -8.41 3.18
C PRO A 28 10.77 -7.50 1.96
N TYR A 29 11.79 -6.64 1.90
CA TYR A 29 12.05 -5.73 0.78
C TYR A 29 12.75 -6.44 -0.37
N THR A 30 12.29 -7.61 -0.75
CA THR A 30 12.88 -8.30 -1.89
C THR A 30 12.32 -7.65 -3.16
N LYS A 31 13.20 -7.32 -4.10
CA LYS A 31 12.82 -6.81 -5.41
C LYS A 31 12.33 -8.00 -6.24
N SER A 32 11.19 -7.89 -6.90
CA SER A 32 10.73 -8.96 -7.79
C SER A 32 11.16 -8.73 -9.23
N VAL A 33 11.35 -9.82 -9.97
CA VAL A 33 11.69 -9.84 -11.41
C VAL A 33 10.41 -9.84 -12.28
N LEU A 34 9.28 -10.27 -11.71
CA LEU A 34 7.90 -10.16 -12.22
C LEU A 34 7.03 -9.55 -11.10
N TYR A 35 5.70 -9.48 -11.20
CA TYR A 35 4.82 -8.88 -10.16
C TYR A 35 4.78 -9.67 -8.83
N ASP A 36 5.92 -9.97 -8.21
CA ASP A 36 5.99 -11.06 -7.24
C ASP A 36 6.80 -10.69 -6.00
N TRP A 37 6.26 -9.77 -5.20
CA TRP A 37 6.26 -9.83 -3.73
C TRP A 37 4.94 -9.23 -3.26
N GLY A 38 3.88 -9.98 -3.55
CA GLY A 38 2.49 -9.61 -3.29
C GLY A 38 2.18 -9.80 -1.81
N PHE A 39 2.33 -8.76 -1.01
CA PHE A 39 1.70 -8.74 0.31
C PHE A 39 0.22 -9.01 0.11
N LYS A 40 -0.36 -9.91 0.90
CA LYS A 40 -1.79 -10.23 0.86
C LYS A 40 -2.37 -10.06 2.25
N LEU A 41 -3.48 -9.36 2.34
CA LEU A 41 -4.25 -9.24 3.57
C LEU A 41 -5.72 -9.47 3.28
N GLN A 42 -6.28 -10.49 3.93
CA GLN A 42 -7.70 -10.80 3.89
C GLN A 42 -8.41 -10.13 5.06
N ILE A 43 -9.53 -9.42 4.79
CA ILE A 43 -10.44 -8.90 5.83
C ILE A 43 -11.88 -9.13 5.35
N GLY A 44 -12.60 -10.02 6.04
CA GLY A 44 -13.93 -10.44 5.57
C GLY A 44 -13.84 -11.02 4.16
N ASP A 45 -14.67 -10.49 3.26
CA ASP A 45 -14.72 -10.90 1.85
C ASP A 45 -13.79 -10.10 0.93
N LEU A 46 -12.92 -9.24 1.49
CA LEU A 46 -12.00 -8.44 0.70
C LEU A 46 -10.56 -8.94 0.82
N LEU A 47 -9.85 -8.92 -0.31
CA LEU A 47 -8.42 -9.23 -0.40
C LEU A 47 -7.66 -7.98 -0.84
N PHE A 48 -6.81 -7.43 0.03
CA PHE A 48 -5.84 -6.39 -0.32
C PHE A 48 -4.55 -7.03 -0.78
N THR A 49 -3.97 -6.51 -1.86
CA THR A 49 -2.63 -6.89 -2.33
C THR A 49 -1.78 -5.66 -2.60
N ASP A 50 -0.47 -5.74 -2.35
CA ASP A 50 0.51 -4.72 -2.75
C ASP A 50 1.75 -5.41 -3.33
N SER A 51 2.21 -4.91 -4.47
CA SER A 51 3.39 -5.39 -5.18
C SER A 51 4.39 -4.26 -5.37
N TYR A 52 5.50 -4.33 -4.63
CA TYR A 52 6.61 -3.39 -4.74
C TYR A 52 7.53 -3.74 -5.93
N ARG A 53 7.76 -2.79 -6.82
CA ARG A 53 8.48 -2.98 -8.10
C ARG A 53 9.95 -2.53 -8.05
N GLY A 54 10.32 -1.64 -7.13
CA GLY A 54 11.71 -1.20 -7.03
C GLY A 54 11.89 0.15 -6.37
N PHE A 55 13.16 0.55 -6.29
CA PHE A 55 13.61 1.76 -5.64
C PHE A 55 14.32 2.68 -6.66
N ASN A 56 13.92 3.95 -6.70
CA ASN A 56 14.34 4.99 -7.66
C ASN A 56 14.39 4.53 -9.14
N PRO A 57 13.22 4.33 -9.79
CA PRO A 57 11.90 4.80 -9.35
C PRO A 57 11.33 3.94 -8.22
N TYR A 58 10.87 4.60 -7.15
CA TYR A 58 10.06 3.96 -6.12
C TYR A 58 8.70 3.67 -6.70
N SER A 59 8.39 2.40 -6.90
CA SER A 59 7.18 2.03 -7.63
C SER A 59 6.53 0.77 -7.10
N GLY A 60 5.24 0.66 -7.33
CA GLY A 60 4.44 -0.50 -6.99
C GLY A 60 2.97 -0.28 -7.27
N VAL A 61 2.18 -1.31 -6.98
CA VAL A 61 0.74 -1.30 -7.22
C VAL A 61 -0.01 -2.01 -6.12
N GLU A 62 -1.11 -1.39 -5.70
CA GLU A 62 -2.05 -1.91 -4.72
C GLU A 62 -3.36 -2.31 -5.42
N TYR A 63 -3.94 -3.43 -5.01
CA TYR A 63 -5.25 -3.89 -5.50
C TYR A 63 -6.14 -4.29 -4.31
N ILE A 64 -7.45 -4.11 -4.48
CA ILE A 64 -8.45 -4.76 -3.62
C ILE A 64 -9.38 -5.58 -4.52
N TYR A 65 -9.65 -6.82 -4.11
CA TYR A 65 -10.58 -7.74 -4.75
C TYR A 65 -11.70 -8.10 -3.78
N GLU A 66 -12.87 -8.42 -4.31
CA GLU A 66 -13.89 -9.20 -3.59
C GLU A 66 -13.56 -10.69 -3.76
N ASN A 67 -13.76 -11.50 -2.73
CA ASN A 67 -13.39 -12.92 -2.72
C ASN A 67 -13.97 -13.66 -3.93
N ASN A 68 -13.13 -14.51 -4.53
CA ASN A 68 -13.47 -15.29 -5.73
C ASN A 68 -13.71 -14.45 -7.00
N ASN A 69 -13.37 -13.17 -6.98
CA ASN A 69 -13.39 -12.30 -8.15
C ASN A 69 -11.96 -11.93 -8.56
N ASN A 70 -11.61 -12.14 -9.83
CA ASN A 70 -10.31 -11.76 -10.39
C ASN A 70 -10.27 -10.31 -10.89
N ILE A 71 -11.40 -9.60 -10.82
CA ILE A 71 -11.50 -8.19 -11.20
C ILE A 71 -11.34 -7.32 -9.95
N PRO A 72 -10.36 -6.41 -9.90
CA PRO A 72 -10.17 -5.54 -8.75
C PRO A 72 -11.31 -4.52 -8.67
N ILE A 73 -11.82 -4.31 -7.45
CA ILE A 73 -12.79 -3.25 -7.15
C ILE A 73 -12.11 -1.90 -6.92
N TRP A 74 -10.81 -1.92 -6.64
CA TRP A 74 -9.98 -0.73 -6.48
C TRP A 74 -8.52 -1.05 -6.83
N THR A 75 -7.84 -0.08 -7.44
CA THR A 75 -6.43 -0.17 -7.83
C THR A 75 -5.72 1.15 -7.57
N CYS A 76 -4.45 1.10 -7.15
CA CYS A 76 -3.60 2.28 -7.05
C CYS A 76 -2.17 1.96 -7.48
N ASP A 77 -1.74 2.51 -8.60
CA ASP A 77 -0.33 2.59 -8.97
C ASP A 77 0.32 3.78 -8.27
N TYR A 78 1.53 3.58 -7.75
CA TYR A 78 2.38 4.64 -7.23
C TYR A 78 3.75 4.60 -7.91
N VAL A 79 4.23 5.76 -8.32
CA VAL A 79 5.57 5.94 -8.90
C VAL A 79 6.15 7.25 -8.39
N GLY A 80 7.40 7.22 -7.95
CA GLY A 80 8.18 8.40 -7.62
C GLY A 80 9.61 8.23 -8.11
N TYR A 81 10.25 9.34 -8.44
CA TYR A 81 11.66 9.41 -8.80
C TYR A 81 12.29 10.60 -8.08
N VAL A 82 13.50 10.42 -7.58
CA VAL A 82 14.26 11.47 -6.90
C VAL A 82 15.58 11.67 -7.64
N ASN A 83 15.76 12.89 -8.15
CA ASN A 83 17.02 13.39 -8.68
C ASN A 83 17.36 14.70 -7.98
N SER A 84 17.97 14.60 -6.81
CA SER A 84 18.35 15.75 -5.99
C SER A 84 19.60 15.42 -5.16
N CYS A 85 20.07 16.40 -4.38
CA CYS A 85 21.15 16.20 -3.41
C CYS A 85 20.74 15.37 -2.18
N VAL A 86 19.44 15.16 -1.97
CA VAL A 86 18.90 14.32 -0.89
C VAL A 86 18.71 12.92 -1.43
N SER A 87 19.05 11.90 -0.63
CA SER A 87 18.85 10.52 -1.07
C SER A 87 17.36 10.22 -1.28
N GLY A 88 17.04 9.41 -2.27
CA GLY A 88 15.66 8.93 -2.44
C GLY A 88 15.14 8.25 -1.16
N GLU A 89 16.03 7.62 -0.40
CA GLU A 89 15.66 6.89 0.82
C GLU A 89 15.11 7.83 1.89
N GLU A 90 15.75 8.97 2.09
CA GLU A 90 15.30 9.98 3.03
C GLU A 90 13.94 10.56 2.63
N VAL A 91 13.74 10.83 1.34
CA VAL A 91 12.46 11.32 0.81
C VAL A 91 11.36 10.28 1.03
N TYR A 92 11.58 9.02 0.65
CA TYR A 92 10.56 7.98 0.81
C TYR A 92 10.31 7.62 2.28
N ARG A 93 11.33 7.73 3.15
CA ARG A 93 11.16 7.58 4.60
C ARG A 93 10.28 8.69 5.18
N LEU A 94 10.49 9.95 4.78
CA LEU A 94 9.65 11.07 5.18
C LEU A 94 8.20 10.84 4.75
N LEU A 95 7.97 10.50 3.47
CA LEU A 95 6.64 10.21 2.93
C LEU A 95 5.97 9.03 3.67
N LYS A 96 6.75 8.01 4.01
CA LYS A 96 6.27 6.85 4.77
C LYS A 96 5.77 7.23 6.16
N GLU A 97 6.55 8.00 6.90
CA GLU A 97 6.16 8.42 8.25
C GLU A 97 4.97 9.41 8.22
N ALA A 98 4.94 10.34 7.25
CA ALA A 98 3.78 11.22 7.06
C ALA A 98 2.50 10.42 6.79
N ARG A 99 2.56 9.43 5.89
CA ARG A 99 1.42 8.57 5.56
C ARG A 99 0.99 7.73 6.77
N LYS A 100 1.93 7.15 7.51
CA LYS A 100 1.67 6.39 8.74
C LYS A 100 0.91 7.24 9.77
N ASN A 101 1.37 8.47 10.00
CA ASN A 101 0.73 9.38 10.95
C ASN A 101 -0.68 9.75 10.49
N TYR A 102 -0.86 9.98 9.19
CA TYR A 102 -2.19 10.21 8.62
C TYR A 102 -3.12 9.02 8.83
N LEU A 103 -2.68 7.79 8.48
CA LEU A 103 -3.51 6.59 8.58
C LEU A 103 -3.87 6.24 10.03
N LYS A 104 -2.96 6.44 10.99
CA LYS A 104 -3.23 6.18 12.42
C LYS A 104 -4.25 7.16 13.02
N ASN A 105 -4.27 8.39 12.53
CA ASN A 105 -5.16 9.45 13.01
C ASN A 105 -6.36 9.66 12.09
N CYS A 106 -6.53 8.81 11.06
CA CYS A 106 -7.62 8.90 10.10
C CYS A 106 -8.93 8.50 10.76
N ASN A 107 -9.83 9.48 10.92
CA ASN A 107 -11.25 9.20 11.12
C ASN A 107 -11.85 8.92 9.73
N LEU A 108 -12.47 7.75 9.56
CA LEU A 108 -13.03 7.22 8.29
C LEU A 108 -13.74 8.28 7.43
N TYR A 109 -14.49 9.21 8.05
CA TYR A 109 -15.26 10.27 7.38
C TYR A 109 -14.44 11.47 6.86
N LYS A 110 -13.19 11.66 7.28
CA LYS A 110 -12.32 12.78 6.85
C LYS A 110 -11.28 12.39 5.80
N CYS A 111 -11.17 11.10 5.47
CA CYS A 111 -10.15 10.60 4.54
C CYS A 111 -10.61 10.52 3.07
N LEU A 112 -11.75 11.16 2.75
CA LEU A 112 -12.33 11.28 1.40
C LEU A 112 -11.92 12.57 0.67
N MET A 113 -11.03 13.40 1.25
CA MET A 113 -10.44 14.58 0.61
C MET A 113 -8.92 14.57 0.73
#